data_AF-E6UDB6-F1
#
_entry.id   AF-E6UDB6-F1
#
_cell.length_a   1.000
_cell.length_b   1.000
_cell.length_c   1.000
_cell.angle_alpha   90.00
_cell.angle_beta   90.00
_cell.angle_gamma   90.00
#
_symmetry.space_group_name_H-M   'P 1'
#
loop_
_entity.id
_entity.type
_entity.pdbx_description
1 polymer ?
#
loop_
_entity_poly.entity_id
_entity_poly.type
_entity_poly.pdbx_seq_one_letter_code
_entity_poly.pdbx_strand_id
1 'polypeptide(L)'
;MNYLKISNGKGSFRNKDGEYKEIDTITKEDILYLLDEATDSTSNFEMDEITDDSIKNEAHKIIYKSIYSKFSNLLNNKKQFLDECDGLYKDALQKYKPKEEVMTSNGSSSDNIAQVDVSSFKSKRITPSTYPTEV
;
A
#
# COMPACT_ATOMS: atom_id res chain seq x y z
N MET A 1 -3.02 9.51 -6.67
CA MET A 1 -3.59 10.87 -6.77
C MET A 1 -2.46 11.84 -6.51
N ASN A 2 -2.29 12.81 -7.39
CA ASN A 2 -1.12 13.68 -7.33
C ASN A 2 -1.39 14.92 -6.46
N TYR A 3 -0.63 15.09 -5.39
CA TYR A 3 -0.79 16.15 -4.40
C TYR A 3 0.21 17.29 -4.56
N LEU A 4 1.37 17.04 -5.18
CA LEU A 4 2.35 18.06 -5.55
C LEU A 4 2.62 17.97 -7.04
N LYS A 5 2.23 19.01 -7.76
CA LYS A 5 2.30 19.05 -9.22
C LYS A 5 3.22 20.15 -9.69
N ILE A 6 3.95 19.89 -10.77
CA ILE A 6 4.72 20.91 -11.48
C ILE A 6 4.01 21.21 -12.80
N SER A 7 3.65 22.48 -13.01
CA SER A 7 3.01 22.92 -14.26
C SER A 7 3.50 24.29 -14.70
N ASN A 8 3.80 24.45 -15.98
CA ASN A 8 4.30 25.69 -16.59
C ASN A 8 5.49 26.34 -15.86
N GLY A 9 6.37 25.53 -15.25
CA GLY A 9 7.53 26.04 -14.51
C GLY A 9 7.21 26.56 -13.11
N LYS A 10 6.03 26.23 -12.57
CA LYS A 10 5.59 26.56 -11.21
C LYS A 10 5.20 25.29 -10.44
N GLY A 11 5.48 25.29 -9.14
CA GLY A 11 5.00 24.26 -8.24
C GLY A 11 3.59 24.58 -7.77
N SER A 12 2.76 23.54 -7.59
CA SER A 12 1.43 23.66 -7.03
C SER A 12 1.12 22.49 -6.11
N PHE A 13 0.25 22.71 -5.13
CA PHE A 13 -0.25 21.68 -4.23
C PHE A 13 -1.76 21.55 -4.34
N ARG A 14 -2.30 20.38 -4.03
CA ARG A 14 -3.75 20.14 -3.99
C ARG A 14 -4.28 20.41 -2.58
N ASN A 15 -5.22 21.34 -2.42
CA ASN A 15 -5.85 21.64 -1.14
C ASN A 15 -6.95 20.62 -0.78
N LYS A 16 -7.55 20.79 0.40
CA LYS A 16 -8.67 19.98 0.89
C LYS A 16 -9.91 20.03 -0.01
N ASP A 17 -10.12 21.15 -0.70
CA ASP A 17 -11.23 21.34 -1.63
C ASP A 17 -10.98 20.64 -2.98
N GLY A 18 -9.78 20.07 -3.18
CA GLY A 18 -9.37 19.37 -4.39
C GLY A 18 -8.83 20.28 -5.49
N GLU A 19 -8.68 21.57 -5.23
CA GLU A 19 -8.13 22.59 -6.12
C GLU A 19 -6.60 22.65 -6.03
N TYR A 20 -5.94 23.03 -7.14
CA TYR A 20 -4.50 23.29 -7.14
C TYR A 20 -4.21 24.76 -6.86
N LYS A 21 -3.37 25.01 -5.85
CA LYS A 21 -2.88 26.34 -5.47
C LYS A 21 -1.37 26.43 -5.65
N GLU A 22 -0.87 27.63 -5.89
CA GLU A 22 0.57 27.87 -6.04
C GLU A 22 1.31 27.52 -4.74
N ILE A 23 2.48 26.88 -4.87
CA ILE A 23 3.21 26.32 -3.74
C ILE A 23 3.68 27.37 -2.72
N ASP A 24 3.82 28.62 -3.15
CA ASP A 24 4.18 29.75 -2.28
C ASP A 24 3.04 30.20 -1.35
N THR A 25 1.79 29.88 -1.68
CA THR A 25 0.62 30.19 -0.86
C THR A 25 0.32 29.13 0.21
N ILE A 26 1.15 28.09 0.32
CA ILE A 26 0.89 26.96 1.20
C ILE A 26 0.85 27.38 2.67
N THR A 27 -0.21 26.97 3.36
CA THR A 27 -0.41 27.24 4.79
C THR A 27 -0.10 26.03 5.66
N LYS A 28 -0.09 26.23 6.97
CA LYS A 28 0.07 25.12 7.93
C LYS A 28 -1.06 24.10 7.78
N GLU A 29 -2.27 24.58 7.60
CA GLU A 29 -3.49 23.78 7.48
C GLU A 29 -3.43 22.91 6.22
N ASP A 30 -2.90 23.46 5.12
CA ASP A 30 -2.67 22.69 3.89
C ASP A 30 -1.64 21.58 4.10
N ILE A 31 -0.53 21.87 4.80
CA ILE A 31 0.50 20.85 5.09
C ILE A 31 -0.07 19.72 5.96
N LEU A 32 -0.89 20.05 6.96
CA LEU A 32 -1.54 19.05 7.81
C LEU A 32 -2.50 18.18 7.00
N TYR A 33 -3.28 18.77 6.11
CA TYR A 33 -4.13 18.02 5.20
C TYR A 33 -3.32 17.08 4.30
N LEU A 34 -2.23 17.56 3.70
CA LEU A 34 -1.34 16.70 2.89
C LEU A 34 -0.74 15.56 3.71
N LEU A 35 -0.46 15.79 5.01
CA LEU A 35 0.04 14.77 5.92
C LEU A 35 -1.01 13.68 6.20
N ASP A 36 -2.26 14.09 6.43
CA ASP A 36 -3.37 13.16 6.61
C ASP A 36 -3.52 12.26 5.35
N GLU A 37 -3.46 12.86 4.16
CA GLU A 37 -3.54 12.14 2.89
C GLU A 37 -2.34 11.22 2.63
N ALA A 38 -1.12 11.62 3.01
CA ALA A 38 0.08 10.79 2.86
C ALA A 38 0.11 9.59 3.84
N THR A 39 -0.47 9.76 5.02
CA THR A 39 -0.49 8.73 6.06
C THR A 39 -1.67 7.77 5.94
N ASP A 40 -2.76 8.19 5.28
CA ASP A 40 -3.87 7.29 4.97
C ASP A 40 -3.40 6.08 4.15
N SER A 41 -3.95 4.91 4.47
CA SER A 41 -3.68 3.64 3.81
C SER A 41 -4.50 3.46 2.53
N THR A 42 -5.60 4.21 2.38
CA THR A 42 -6.46 4.12 1.19
C THR A 42 -6.09 5.10 0.09
N SER A 43 -5.46 6.22 0.45
CA SER A 43 -4.99 7.23 -0.48
C SER A 43 -3.64 6.84 -1.08
N ASN A 44 -3.55 6.90 -2.42
CA ASN A 44 -2.27 6.79 -3.12
C ASN A 44 -1.70 8.20 -3.28
N PHE A 45 -0.81 8.60 -2.37
CA PHE A 45 -0.20 9.92 -2.36
C PHE A 45 0.98 10.00 -3.34
N GLU A 46 0.81 10.74 -4.42
CA GLU A 46 1.83 10.91 -5.47
C GLU A 46 2.29 12.37 -5.56
N MET A 47 3.51 12.56 -6.06
CA MET A 47 4.15 13.86 -6.24
C MET A 47 4.96 13.85 -7.55
N ASP A 48 4.97 14.97 -8.27
CA ASP A 48 5.85 15.16 -9.42
C ASP A 48 7.30 15.35 -8.95
N GLU A 49 8.21 14.62 -9.59
CA GLU A 49 9.64 14.71 -9.31
C GLU A 49 10.21 16.06 -9.75
N ILE A 50 10.96 16.70 -8.86
CA ILE A 50 11.62 17.98 -9.14
C ILE A 50 12.97 17.75 -9.84
N THR A 51 13.11 18.21 -11.08
CA THR A 51 14.38 18.28 -11.82
C THR A 51 14.92 19.72 -11.83
N ASP A 52 16.20 19.92 -12.15
CA ASP A 52 16.83 21.24 -11.99
C ASP A 52 16.18 22.36 -12.82
N ASP A 53 15.54 22.04 -13.94
CA ASP A 53 14.86 23.00 -14.85
C ASP A 53 13.33 22.99 -14.74
N SER A 54 12.77 22.17 -13.84
CA SER A 54 11.32 21.95 -13.73
C SER A 54 10.54 23.15 -13.20
N ILE A 55 11.16 23.98 -12.36
CA ILE A 55 10.55 25.18 -11.75
C ILE A 55 11.47 26.38 -11.99
N LYS A 56 10.93 27.41 -12.66
CA LYS A 56 11.69 28.62 -13.05
C LYS A 56 11.78 29.65 -11.94
N ASN A 57 10.81 29.65 -11.02
CA ASN A 57 10.76 30.57 -9.90
C ASN A 57 11.55 29.99 -8.71
N GLU A 58 12.61 30.66 -8.27
CA GLU A 58 13.48 30.21 -7.17
C GLU A 58 12.73 30.01 -5.85
N ALA A 59 11.78 30.88 -5.50
CA ALA A 59 10.98 30.72 -4.28
C ALA A 59 10.12 29.45 -4.35
N HIS A 60 9.47 29.23 -5.49
CA HIS A 60 8.71 28.00 -5.73
C HIS A 60 9.62 26.77 -5.69
N LYS A 61 10.82 26.85 -6.27
CA LYS A 61 11.80 25.75 -6.30
C LYS A 61 12.23 25.36 -4.87
N ILE A 62 12.56 26.34 -4.03
CA ILE A 62 12.96 26.12 -2.63
C ILE A 62 11.83 25.48 -1.83
N ILE A 63 10.62 26.05 -1.89
CA ILE A 63 9.47 25.57 -1.11
C ILE A 63 9.09 24.16 -1.57
N TYR A 64 8.93 23.96 -2.87
CA TYR A 64 8.57 22.66 -3.44
C TYR A 64 9.60 21.58 -3.08
N LYS A 65 10.90 21.85 -3.22
CA LYS A 65 11.97 20.90 -2.89
C LYS A 65 11.95 20.50 -1.42
N SER A 66 11.73 21.46 -0.52
CA SER A 66 11.64 21.20 0.93
C SER A 66 10.48 20.27 1.26
N ILE A 67 9.30 20.56 0.72
CA ILE A 67 8.08 19.77 0.93
C ILE A 67 8.25 18.38 0.32
N TYR A 68 8.65 18.30 -0.95
CA TYR A 68 8.87 17.04 -1.68
C TYR A 68 9.83 16.12 -0.93
N SER A 69 10.95 16.64 -0.43
CA SER A 69 11.93 15.85 0.33
C SER A 69 11.33 15.29 1.62
N LYS A 70 10.59 16.11 2.38
CA LYS A 70 9.95 15.67 3.64
C LYS A 70 8.93 14.57 3.42
N PHE A 71 8.05 14.75 2.43
CA PHE A 71 7.04 13.74 2.09
C PHE A 71 7.67 12.47 1.49
N SER A 72 8.69 12.60 0.65
CA SER A 72 9.41 11.43 0.11
C SER A 72 10.03 10.58 1.23
N ASN A 73 10.67 11.24 2.21
CA ASN A 73 11.21 10.55 3.38
C ASN A 73 10.12 9.88 4.21
N LEU A 74 8.99 10.57 4.45
CA LEU A 74 7.86 10.01 5.19
C LEU A 74 7.31 8.74 4.51
N LEU A 75 7.04 8.81 3.21
CA LEU A 75 6.49 7.70 2.43
C LEU A 75 7.46 6.52 2.37
N ASN A 76 8.76 6.79 2.20
CA ASN A 76 9.78 5.75 2.22
C ASN A 76 9.86 5.06 3.58
N ASN A 77 9.84 5.83 4.68
CA ASN A 77 9.84 5.27 6.03
C ASN A 77 8.58 4.44 6.31
N LYS A 78 7.40 4.92 5.88
CA LYS A 78 6.13 4.18 5.97
C LYS A 78 6.24 2.83 5.24
N LYS A 79 6.78 2.84 4.02
CA LYS A 79 6.98 1.62 3.23
C LYS A 79 7.93 0.65 3.93
N GLN A 80 9.10 1.12 4.38
CA GLN A 80 10.07 0.28 5.10
C GLN A 80 9.45 -0.35 6.34
N PHE A 81 8.69 0.42 7.13
CA PHE A 81 8.00 -0.08 8.30
C PHE A 81 6.98 -1.18 7.98
N LEU A 82 6.20 -1.03 6.90
CA LEU A 82 5.25 -2.06 6.46
C LEU A 82 5.97 -3.32 5.97
N ASP A 83 7.04 -3.16 5.19
CA ASP A 83 7.85 -4.28 4.71
C ASP A 83 8.49 -5.07 5.88
N GLU A 84 8.97 -4.38 6.91
CA GLU A 84 9.50 -4.98 8.14
C GLU A 84 8.41 -5.76 8.92
N CYS A 85 7.23 -5.16 9.07
CA CYS A 85 6.09 -5.79 9.72
C CYS A 85 5.65 -7.07 8.99
N ASP A 86 5.58 -7.04 7.66
CA ASP A 86 5.25 -8.20 6.84
C ASP A 86 6.30 -9.32 6.97
N GLY A 87 7.58 -8.96 7.03
CA GLY A 87 8.67 -9.90 7.30
C GLY A 87 8.52 -10.58 8.66
N LEU A 88 8.37 -9.78 9.71
CA LEU A 88 8.18 -10.27 11.09
C LEU A 88 6.95 -11.19 11.20
N TYR A 89 5.84 -10.82 10.55
CA TYR A 89 4.61 -11.59 10.58
C TYR A 89 4.74 -12.93 9.85
N LYS A 90 5.40 -12.96 8.68
CA LYS A 90 5.68 -14.19 7.93
C LYS A 90 6.52 -15.17 8.75
N ASP A 91 7.58 -14.68 9.38
CA ASP A 91 8.47 -15.50 10.21
C ASP A 91 7.73 -16.10 11.41
N ALA A 92 6.91 -15.28 12.09
CA ALA A 92 6.08 -15.74 13.19
C ALA A 92 5.08 -16.81 12.73
N LEU A 93 4.34 -16.58 11.65
CA LEU A 93 3.40 -17.56 11.11
C LEU A 93 4.08 -18.88 10.72
N GLN A 94 5.26 -18.84 10.12
CA GLN A 94 6.00 -20.04 9.74
C GLN A 94 6.41 -20.86 10.96
N LYS A 95 6.74 -20.22 12.09
CA LYS A 95 7.07 -20.89 13.35
C LYS A 95 5.90 -21.69 13.95
N TYR A 96 4.67 -21.26 13.67
CA TYR A 96 3.45 -21.92 14.13
C TYR A 96 2.76 -22.77 13.05
N LYS A 97 3.28 -22.82 11.83
CA LYS A 97 2.83 -23.84 10.87
C LYS A 97 3.24 -25.20 11.43
N PRO A 98 2.28 -26.13 11.61
CA PRO A 98 2.63 -27.47 12.05
C PRO A 98 3.64 -28.02 11.05
N LYS A 99 4.81 -28.46 11.56
CA LYS A 99 5.71 -29.29 10.77
C LYS A 99 4.87 -30.46 10.31
N GLU A 100 4.67 -30.60 9.00
CA GLU A 100 4.24 -31.87 8.46
C GLU A 100 5.32 -32.88 8.85
N GLU A 101 5.10 -33.59 9.96
CA GLU A 101 5.84 -34.78 10.28
C GLU A 101 5.52 -35.78 9.18
N VAL A 102 6.41 -35.85 8.19
CA VAL A 102 6.41 -36.92 7.22
C VAL A 102 6.65 -38.20 7.99
N MET A 103 5.56 -38.89 8.35
CA MET A 103 5.58 -40.28 8.78
C MET A 103 6.01 -41.12 7.58
N THR A 104 7.31 -41.37 7.42
CA THR A 104 7.81 -42.43 6.55
C THR A 104 7.54 -43.78 7.23
N SER A 105 6.36 -44.33 6.97
CA SER A 105 6.11 -45.75 7.24
C SER A 105 6.74 -46.57 6.10
N ASN A 106 7.96 -47.04 6.33
CA ASN A 106 8.51 -48.16 5.57
C ASN A 106 7.80 -49.43 6.01
N GLY A 107 6.70 -49.76 5.34
CA GLY A 107 5.97 -51.01 5.46
C GLY A 107 5.64 -51.53 4.07
N SER A 108 6.52 -52.37 3.52
CA SER A 108 6.28 -53.12 2.30
C SER A 108 5.09 -54.06 2.49
N SER A 109 3.98 -53.74 1.83
CA SER A 109 2.98 -54.71 1.39
C SER A 109 2.29 -54.13 0.17
N SER A 110 2.53 -54.80 -0.96
CA SER A 110 1.73 -54.70 -2.17
C SER A 110 0.26 -54.84 -1.80
N ASP A 111 -0.60 -53.91 -2.25
CA ASP A 111 -1.78 -54.27 -3.05
C ASP A 111 -2.58 -53.02 -3.50
N ASN A 112 -2.87 -53.02 -4.79
CA ASN A 112 -3.77 -52.20 -5.61
C ASN A 112 -4.70 -51.17 -4.94
N ILE A 113 -4.62 -49.90 -5.37
CA ILE A 113 -5.79 -49.00 -5.42
C ILE A 113 -5.79 -48.22 -6.74
N ALA A 114 -6.93 -48.30 -7.42
CA ALA A 114 -7.24 -47.72 -8.73
C ALA A 114 -7.07 -46.20 -8.80
N GLN A 115 -6.71 -45.71 -10.00
CA GLN A 115 -6.79 -44.30 -10.38
C GLN A 115 -8.21 -43.76 -10.13
N VAL A 116 -8.32 -42.73 -9.29
CA VAL A 116 -9.53 -41.92 -9.17
C VAL A 116 -9.28 -40.59 -9.88
N ASP A 117 -10.01 -40.36 -10.97
CA ASP A 117 -10.01 -39.12 -11.74
C ASP A 117 -10.61 -37.98 -10.90
N VAL A 118 -9.84 -36.92 -10.70
CA VAL A 118 -10.18 -35.76 -9.84
C VAL A 118 -10.90 -34.65 -10.59
N SER A 119 -11.32 -34.89 -11.84
CA SER A 119 -11.98 -33.90 -12.71
C SER A 119 -13.36 -33.41 -12.21
N SER A 120 -13.90 -33.94 -11.10
CA SER A 120 -15.24 -33.60 -10.61
C SER A 120 -15.34 -32.54 -9.49
N PHE A 121 -14.24 -31.98 -8.95
CA PHE A 121 -14.33 -30.97 -7.88
C PHE A 121 -14.29 -29.53 -8.42
N LYS A 122 -15.25 -29.16 -9.27
CA LYS A 122 -15.60 -27.75 -9.51
C LYS A 122 -17.00 -27.48 -8.97
N SER A 123 -17.07 -26.43 -8.15
CA SER A 123 -18.29 -25.70 -7.74
C SER A 123 -19.07 -26.22 -6.52
N LYS A 124 -18.66 -25.75 -5.34
CA LYS A 124 -19.62 -25.28 -4.32
C LYS A 124 -19.11 -23.97 -3.74
N ARG A 125 -19.61 -22.83 -4.27
CA ARG A 125 -19.55 -21.55 -3.58
C ARG A 125 -20.46 -21.64 -2.36
N ILE A 126 -19.91 -21.43 -1.18
CA ILE A 126 -20.68 -21.26 0.04
C ILE A 126 -21.14 -19.80 0.07
N THR A 127 -22.45 -19.55 0.00
CA THR A 127 -23.03 -18.23 0.25
C THR A 127 -23.19 -18.01 1.76
N PRO A 128 -22.97 -16.79 2.27
CA PRO A 128 -23.12 -16.51 3.70
C PRO A 128 -24.59 -16.58 4.13
N SER A 129 -24.83 -17.28 5.24
CA SER A 129 -26.13 -17.47 5.89
C SER A 129 -26.66 -16.14 6.46
N THR A 130 -27.87 -15.75 6.05
CA THR A 130 -28.62 -14.62 6.62
C THR A 130 -29.26 -15.06 7.95
N TYR A 131 -29.02 -14.30 9.03
CA TYR A 131 -29.71 -14.48 10.31
C TYR A 131 -31.12 -13.87 10.25
N PRO A 132 -32.16 -14.52 10.79
CA PRO A 132 -33.48 -13.92 10.90
C PRO A 132 -33.56 -12.92 12.06
N THR A 133 -34.11 -11.75 11.80
CA THR A 133 -34.57 -10.79 12.82
C THR A 133 -35.95 -11.22 13.28
N GLU A 134 -36.09 -11.64 14.54
CA GLU A 134 -37.40 -11.86 15.15
C GLU A 134 -38.05 -10.52 15.52
N VAL A 135 -39.36 -10.44 15.29
CA VAL A 135 -40.26 -9.29 15.50
C VAL A 135 -41.03 -9.48 16.80
#